data_AF-M0NA10-F1
#
_entry.id   AF-M0NA10-F1
#
_cell.length_a   1.000
_cell.length_b   1.000
_cell.length_c   1.000
_cell.angle_alpha   90.00
_cell.angle_beta   90.00
_cell.angle_gamma   90.00
#
_symmetry.space_group_name_H-M   'P 1'
#
loop_
_entity.id
_entity.type
_entity.pdbx_description
1 polymer ?
#
loop_
_entity_poly.entity_id
_entity_poly.type
_entity_poly.pdbx_seq_one_letter_code
_entity_poly.pdbx_strand_id
1 'polypeptide(L)'
;CGVETNKPLWVRKHSCPACGFEADRDENAAWNVLQRGFDKLGMGYAESTPSETAVPTDTSFQQVSANRVVEQGSPALNERVSAK
;
A
#
# COMPACT_ATOMS: atom_id res chain seq x y z
N CYS A 1 -17.24 -2.04 9.15
CA CYS A 1 -18.06 -3.28 9.22
C CYS A 1 -18.63 -3.71 7.85
N GLY A 2 -18.56 -2.88 6.80
CA GLY A 2 -19.00 -3.26 5.44
C GLY A 2 -20.52 -3.16 5.19
N VAL A 3 -21.33 -2.80 6.21
CA VAL A 3 -22.77 -2.63 6.05
C VAL A 3 -23.06 -1.35 5.26
N GLU A 4 -23.83 -1.49 4.18
CA GLU A 4 -24.31 -0.36 3.40
C GLU A 4 -25.42 0.39 4.14
N THR A 5 -25.45 1.71 3.99
CA THR A 5 -26.48 2.55 4.60
C THR A 5 -26.89 3.62 3.63
N ASN A 6 -28.15 3.58 3.20
CA ASN A 6 -28.73 4.62 2.37
C ASN A 6 -28.92 5.90 3.18
N LYS A 7 -28.40 7.01 2.67
CA LYS A 7 -28.52 8.33 3.28
C LYS A 7 -28.51 9.42 2.20
N PRO A 8 -29.28 10.50 2.37
CA PRO A 8 -29.26 11.60 1.41
C PRO A 8 -27.98 12.45 1.54
N LEU A 9 -27.64 13.18 0.48
CA LEU A 9 -26.38 13.94 0.39
C LEU A 9 -26.26 15.09 1.40
N TRP A 10 -27.35 15.56 2.01
CA TRP A 10 -27.30 16.61 3.03
C TRP A 10 -26.92 16.09 4.43
N VAL A 11 -26.96 14.78 4.66
CA VAL A 11 -26.55 14.19 5.94
C VAL A 11 -25.02 14.11 5.98
N ARG A 12 -24.40 15.01 6.75
CA ARG A 12 -22.94 15.13 6.90
C ARG A 12 -22.34 14.13 7.88
N LYS A 13 -23.10 13.61 8.84
CA LYS A 13 -22.62 12.61 9.81
C LYS A 13 -22.92 11.19 9.31
N HIS A 14 -21.95 10.28 9.39
CA HIS A 14 -22.21 8.85 9.34
C HIS A 14 -22.37 8.31 10.76
N SER A 15 -23.47 7.60 11.01
CA SER A 15 -23.64 6.75 12.19
C SER A 15 -24.04 5.38 11.68
N CYS A 16 -23.21 4.37 11.92
CA CYS A 16 -23.41 3.03 11.41
C CYS A 16 -24.38 2.26 12.32
N PRO A 17 -25.56 1.83 11.82
CA PRO A 17 -26.54 1.13 12.65
C PRO A 17 -26.08 -0.28 13.08
N ALA A 18 -25.07 -0.85 12.41
CA ALA A 18 -24.61 -2.20 12.67
C ALA A 18 -23.47 -2.28 13.69
N CYS A 19 -22.56 -1.30 13.71
CA CYS A 19 -21.38 -1.33 14.59
C CYS A 19 -21.23 -0.08 15.46
N GLY A 20 -22.19 0.85 15.42
CA GLY A 20 -22.16 2.07 16.24
C GLY A 20 -21.06 3.06 15.87
N PHE A 21 -20.34 2.86 14.76
CA PHE A 21 -19.27 3.75 14.33
C PHE A 21 -19.84 5.10 13.90
N GLU A 22 -19.26 6.19 14.39
CA GLU A 22 -19.65 7.55 14.06
C GLU A 22 -18.48 8.36 13.55
N ALA A 23 -18.66 9.04 12.42
CA ALA A 23 -17.68 9.96 11.84
C ALA A 23 -18.36 10.98 10.91
N ASP A 24 -17.60 11.93 10.37
CA ASP A 24 -18.08 12.68 9.20
C ASP A 24 -18.26 11.73 8.00
N ARG A 25 -19.23 12.03 7.14
CA ARG A 25 -19.54 11.25 5.94
C ARG A 25 -18.36 11.20 4.99
N ASP A 26 -17.68 12.31 4.79
CA ASP A 26 -16.57 12.43 3.84
C ASP A 26 -15.34 11.71 4.39
N GLU A 27 -15.11 11.79 5.71
CA GLU A 27 -14.11 10.98 6.39
C GLU A 27 -14.40 9.48 6.21
N ASN A 28 -15.60 9.01 6.55
CA ASN A 28 -15.98 7.61 6.36
C ASN A 28 -15.85 7.14 4.90
N ALA A 29 -16.14 8.02 3.93
CA ALA A 29 -15.94 7.73 2.52
C ALA A 29 -14.47 7.55 2.17
N ALA A 30 -13.58 8.40 2.70
CA ALA A 30 -12.13 8.26 2.53
C ALA A 30 -11.61 6.94 3.12
N TRP A 31 -12.07 6.56 4.32
CA TRP A 31 -11.78 5.26 4.93
C TRP A 31 -12.22 4.09 4.03
N ASN A 32 -13.42 4.14 3.47
CA ASN A 32 -13.90 3.10 2.55
C ASN A 32 -13.04 3.00 1.28
N VAL A 33 -12.61 4.14 0.71
CA VAL A 33 -11.72 4.15 -0.46
C VAL A 33 -10.36 3.58 -0.13
N LEU A 34 -9.79 3.96 1.03
CA LEU A 34 -8.50 3.44 1.50
C LEU A 34 -8.53 1.92 1.68
N GLN A 35 -9.54 1.41 2.38
CA GLN A 35 -9.67 -0.04 2.60
C GLN A 35 -9.84 -0.80 1.29
N ARG A 36 -10.68 -0.30 0.37
CA ARG A 36 -10.80 -0.89 -0.98
C ARG A 36 -9.49 -0.84 -1.77
N GLY A 37 -8.68 0.19 -1.55
CA GLY A 37 -7.34 0.30 -2.11
C GLY A 37 -6.44 -0.83 -1.61
N PHE A 38 -6.40 -1.05 -0.29
CA PHE A 38 -5.64 -2.15 0.30
C PHE A 38 -6.15 -3.53 -0.13
N ASP A 39 -7.47 -3.74 -0.18
CA ASP A 39 -8.05 -5.02 -0.61
C ASP A 39 -7.69 -5.36 -2.07
N LYS A 40 -7.57 -4.35 -2.95
CA LYS A 40 -7.31 -4.54 -4.38
C LYS A 40 -5.82 -4.55 -4.73
N LEU A 41 -5.05 -3.67 -4.12
CA LEU A 41 -3.65 -3.41 -4.48
C LEU A 41 -2.66 -3.98 -3.47
N GLY A 42 -3.15 -4.45 -2.31
CA GLY A 42 -2.32 -4.71 -1.15
C GLY A 42 -1.83 -3.43 -0.50
N MET A 43 -1.08 -3.57 0.60
CA MET A 43 -0.51 -2.43 1.33
C MET A 43 0.73 -1.84 0.64
N GLY A 44 1.17 -2.39 -0.51
CA GLY A 44 2.36 -1.93 -1.22
C GLY A 44 3.67 -2.13 -0.47
N TYR A 45 3.66 -2.86 0.65
CA TYR A 45 4.90 -3.29 1.27
C TYR A 45 5.63 -4.21 0.28
N ALA A 46 6.91 -3.94 0.04
CA ALA A 46 7.76 -4.94 -0.53
C ALA A 46 7.67 -6.16 0.40
N GLU A 47 7.22 -7.31 -0.11
CA GLU A 47 7.55 -8.59 0.49
C GLU A 47 9.07 -8.72 0.36
N SER A 48 9.81 -8.05 1.23
CA SER A 48 11.25 -7.95 1.08
C SER A 48 11.85 -9.31 1.42
N THR A 49 12.20 -10.08 0.40
CA THR A 49 13.42 -10.87 0.49
C THR A 49 14.56 -9.85 0.64
N PRO A 50 15.38 -9.90 1.71
CA PRO A 50 16.55 -9.06 1.82
C PRO A 50 17.34 -9.18 0.50
N SER A 51 17.64 -8.06 -0.15
CA SER A 51 18.50 -8.08 -1.33
C SER A 51 19.79 -8.81 -0.95
N GLU A 52 20.13 -9.87 -1.68
CA GLU A 52 21.40 -10.56 -1.48
C GLU A 52 22.51 -9.53 -1.64
N THR A 53 23.16 -9.21 -0.52
CA THR A 53 24.25 -8.23 -0.47
C THR A 53 25.53 -9.04 -0.34
N ALA A 54 26.26 -9.20 -1.45
CA ALA A 54 27.56 -9.83 -1.41
C ALA A 54 28.58 -8.87 -0.77
N VAL A 55 29.08 -9.21 0.41
CA VAL A 55 30.14 -8.46 1.10
C VAL A 55 31.47 -9.18 0.86
N PRO A 56 32.45 -8.56 0.17
CA PRO A 56 33.76 -9.17 -0.02
C PRO A 56 34.48 -9.33 1.33
N THR A 57 35.04 -10.50 1.61
CA THR A 57 35.62 -10.86 2.91
C THR A 57 37.15 -10.69 2.98
N ASP A 58 37.77 -10.03 2.00
CA ASP A 58 39.23 -10.10 1.84
C ASP A 58 40.01 -9.16 2.78
N THR A 59 40.54 -9.78 3.84
CA THR A 59 41.64 -9.28 4.68
C THR A 59 42.97 -9.31 3.91
N SER A 60 43.31 -8.20 3.25
CA SER A 60 44.65 -7.60 3.20
C SER A 60 44.71 -6.60 2.04
N PHE A 61 45.00 -5.32 2.35
CA PHE A 61 45.34 -4.14 1.52
C PHE A 61 45.41 -4.25 -0.03
N GLN A 62 44.46 -4.90 -0.67
CA GLN A 62 44.36 -5.05 -2.11
C GLN A 62 43.07 -4.40 -2.61
N GLN A 63 43.09 -3.93 -3.85
CA GLN A 63 42.03 -3.14 -4.47
C GLN A 63 40.65 -3.79 -4.27
N VAL A 64 39.80 -3.12 -3.47
CA VAL A 64 38.50 -3.66 -3.07
C VAL A 64 37.47 -3.41 -4.16
N SER A 65 36.84 -4.47 -4.67
CA SER A 65 35.72 -4.33 -5.61
C SER A 65 34.50 -3.78 -4.87
N ALA A 66 33.80 -2.81 -5.47
CA ALA A 66 32.61 -2.20 -4.87
C ALA A 66 31.46 -3.22 -4.78
N ASN A 67 30.68 -3.14 -3.70
CA ASN A 67 29.45 -3.92 -3.58
C ASN A 67 28.50 -3.54 -4.73
N ARG A 68 27.93 -4.54 -5.40
CA ARG A 68 26.91 -4.35 -6.44
C ARG A 68 25.54 -4.63 -5.86
N VAL A 69 24.66 -3.65 -5.93
CA VAL A 69 23.22 -3.81 -5.65
C VAL A 69 22.53 -4.21 -6.96
N VAL A 70 21.64 -5.19 -6.90
CA VAL A 70 20.76 -5.55 -8.02
C VAL A 70 19.37 -5.02 -7.69
N GLU A 71 18.91 -4.03 -8.46
CA GLU A 71 17.57 -3.46 -8.31
C GLU A 71 16.50 -4.54 -8.60
N GLN A 72 15.65 -4.83 -7.60
CA GLN A 72 14.58 -5.83 -7.74
C GLN A 72 13.31 -5.31 -8.44
N GLY A 73 13.32 -4.05 -8.88
CA GLY A 73 12.15 -3.40 -9.48
C GLY A 73 11.05 -3.09 -8.44
N SER A 74 10.16 -2.15 -8.79
CA SER A 74 9.06 -1.76 -7.91
C SER A 74 7.85 -2.67 -8.13
N PRO A 75 7.22 -3.23 -7.08
CA PRO A 75 5.99 -4.00 -7.21
C PRO A 75 4.77 -3.14 -7.56
N ALA A 76 4.89 -1.82 -7.47
CA ALA A 76 3.82 -0.89 -7.79
C ALA A 76 3.79 -0.64 -9.32
N LEU A 77 2.64 -0.99 -9.93
CA LEU A 77 2.19 -0.73 -11.31
C LEU A 77 2.23 -1.93 -12.28
N ASN A 78 1.26 -2.84 -12.12
CA ASN A 78 0.94 -3.91 -13.09
C ASN A 78 -0.33 -3.63 -13.91
N GLU A 79 -0.69 -2.39 -14.23
CA GLU A 79 -1.75 -2.12 -15.20
C GLU A 79 -1.32 -1.10 -16.25
N ARG A 80 -1.30 -1.54 -17.51
CA ARG A 80 -1.22 -0.65 -18.67
C ARG A 80 -2.55 0.10 -18.76
N VAL A 81 -2.50 1.43 -18.81
CA VAL A 81 -3.65 2.25 -19.19
C VAL A 81 -3.96 1.94 -20.66
N SER A 82 -4.97 1.11 -20.93
CA SER A 82 -5.59 1.06 -22.25
C SER A 82 -6.38 2.35 -22.43
N ALA A 83 -5.79 3.31 -23.14
CA ALA A 83 -6.51 4.47 -23.65
C ALA A 83 -7.63 3.98 -24.58
N LYS A 84 -8.85 4.49 -24.38
CA LYS A 84 -9.99 4.30 -25.26
C LYS A 84 -10.48 5.66 -25.74
#